data_AF-A0A9D2KYY7-F1
#
_entry.id   AF-A0A9D2KYY7-F1
#
_cell.length_a   1.000
_cell.length_b   1.000
_cell.length_c   1.000
_cell.angle_alpha   90.00
_cell.angle_beta   90.00
_cell.angle_gamma   90.00
#
_symmetry.space_group_name_H-M   'P 1'
#
loop_
_entity.id
_entity.type
_entity.pdbx_description
1 polymer ?
#
loop_
_entity_poly.entity_id
_entity_poly.type
_entity_poly.pdbx_seq_one_letter_code
_entity_poly.pdbx_strand_id
1 'polypeptide(L)' 'MADKRDYYEVLGVDRNADAAAIKRAYRKLAKKYHPDTNAGNPQAEEKFKEVTEA' A
#
# COMPACT_ATOMS: atom_id res chain seq x y z
N MET A 1 -9.04 17.54 -11.19
CA MET A 1 -8.17 16.56 -11.86
C MET A 1 -7.21 16.02 -10.80
N ALA A 2 -7.67 15.04 -10.03
CA ALA A 2 -6.93 14.42 -8.93
C ALA A 2 -7.33 12.93 -8.90
N ASP A 3 -7.09 12.24 -10.02
CA ASP A 3 -7.63 10.92 -10.35
C ASP A 3 -6.60 9.79 -10.22
N LYS A 4 -5.69 9.92 -9.26
CA LYS A 4 -4.92 8.80 -8.73
C LYS A 4 -4.92 9.01 -7.24
N ARG A 5 -5.63 8.14 -6.51
CA ARG A 5 -5.62 8.10 -5.04
C ARG A 5 -4.19 8.37 -4.60
N ASP A 6 -3.98 9.44 -3.84
CA ASP A 6 -2.64 9.92 -3.50
C ASP A 6 -1.84 8.73 -2.97
N TYR A 7 -0.79 8.32 -3.71
CA TYR A 7 -0.01 7.12 -3.37
C TYR A 7 0.51 7.19 -1.94
N TYR A 8 0.76 8.41 -1.46
CA TYR A 8 1.09 8.73 -0.08
C TYR A 8 -0.03 8.36 0.90
N GLU A 9 -1.30 8.63 0.58
CA GLU A 9 -2.45 8.22 1.40
C GLU A 9 -2.67 6.70 1.39
N VAL A 10 -2.49 6.05 0.24
CA VAL A 10 -2.57 4.58 0.11
C VAL A 10 -1.49 3.91 0.98
N LEU A 11 -0.28 4.48 0.96
CA LEU A 11 0.83 4.02 1.78
C LEU A 11 0.75 4.50 3.24
N GLY A 12 -0.16 5.42 3.56
CA GLY A 12 -0.30 6.03 4.89
C GLY A 12 0.93 6.83 5.32
N VAL A 13 1.63 7.45 4.36
CA VAL A 13 2.82 8.28 4.57
C VAL A 13 2.54 9.72 4.18
N ASP A 14 3.33 10.64 4.73
CA ASP A 14 3.26 12.05 4.35
C ASP A 14 3.67 12.24 2.87
N ARG A 15 3.12 13.27 2.21
CA ARG A 15 3.55 13.65 0.85
C ARG A 15 5.02 14.08 0.81
N ASN A 16 5.54 14.53 1.94
CA ASN A 16 6.95 14.88 2.13
C ASN A 16 7.80 13.70 2.63
N ALA A 17 7.24 12.48 2.69
CA ALA A 17 7.98 11.30 3.14
C ALA A 17 9.15 11.00 2.21
N ASP A 18 10.29 10.64 2.82
CA ASP A 18 11.46 10.23 2.08
C ASP A 18 11.27 8.84 1.44
N ALA A 19 12.06 8.55 0.42
CA ALA A 19 12.01 7.25 -0.26
C ALA A 19 12.20 6.07 0.71
N ALA A 20 12.91 6.28 1.83
CA ALA A 20 13.07 5.27 2.88
C ALA A 20 11.76 5.02 3.66
N ALA A 21 11.02 6.06 4.04
CA ALA A 21 9.72 5.94 4.68
C ALA A 21 8.69 5.29 3.75
N ILE A 22 8.64 5.71 2.47
CA ILE A 22 7.77 5.09 1.45
C ILE A 22 8.06 3.58 1.36
N LYS A 23 9.33 3.20 1.22
CA LYS A 23 9.73 1.79 1.12
C LYS A 23 9.48 0.99 2.42
N ARG A 24 9.51 1.63 3.59
CA ARG A 24 9.13 1.01 4.87
C ARG A 24 7.62 0.78 4.95
N ALA A 25 6.84 1.79 4.57
CA ALA A 25 5.38 1.73 4.59
C ALA A 25 4.85 0.69 3.61
N TYR A 26 5.36 0.69 2.37
CA TYR A 26 5.08 -0.33 1.37
C TYR A 26 5.33 -1.74 1.93
N ARG A 27 6.51 -2.00 2.50
CA ARG A 27 6.84 -3.32 3.07
C ARG A 27 5.92 -3.72 4.23
N LYS A 28 5.49 -2.76 5.04
CA LYS A 28 4.57 -2.99 6.15
C LYS A 28 3.17 -3.34 5.65
N LEU A 29 2.67 -2.62 4.64
CA LEU A 29 1.36 -2.85 4.03
C LEU A 29 1.34 -4.13 3.19
N ALA A 30 2.37 -4.38 2.39
CA ALA A 30 2.51 -5.61 1.61
C ALA A 30 2.53 -6.85 2.51
N LYS A 31 3.20 -6.81 3.67
CA LYS A 31 3.13 -7.91 4.66
C LYS A 31 1.76 -8.01 5.34
N LYS A 32 1.10 -6.87 5.61
CA LYS A 32 -0.22 -6.83 6.24
C LYS A 32 -1.31 -7.42 5.35
N TYR A 33 -1.23 -7.16 4.05
CA TYR A 33 -2.18 -7.62 3.04
C TYR A 33 -1.67 -8.79 2.22
N HIS A 34 -0.57 -9.43 2.66
CA HIS A 34 0.06 -10.52 1.91
C HIS A 34 -0.95 -11.66 1.67
N PRO A 35 -0.99 -12.26 0.46
CA PRO A 35 -1.90 -13.35 0.16
C PRO A 35 -1.68 -14.57 1.06
N ASP A 36 -0.43 -14.88 1.45
CA ASP A 36 -0.16 -16.00 2.37
C ASP A 36 -0.82 -15.84 3.74
N THR A 37 -0.92 -14.62 4.28
CA THR A 37 -1.51 -14.36 5.60
C THR A 37 -3.00 -13.99 5.52
N ASN A 38 -3.48 -13.63 4.33
CA ASN A 38 -4.87 -13.22 4.08
C ASN A 38 -5.54 -14.10 3.00
N ALA A 39 -5.15 -15.37 2.93
CA ALA A 39 -5.66 -16.30 1.92
C ALA A 39 -7.20 -16.37 1.99
N GLY A 40 -7.86 -16.07 0.87
CA GLY A 40 -9.32 -16.04 0.78
C GLY A 40 -9.98 -14.73 1.20
N ASN A 41 -9.23 -13.66 1.50
CA ASN A 41 -9.78 -12.34 1.74
C ASN A 41 -9.66 -11.44 0.48
N PRO A 42 -10.74 -11.26 -0.30
CA PRO A 42 -10.71 -10.47 -1.53
C PRO A 42 -10.38 -8.99 -1.28
N GLN A 43 -10.74 -8.44 -0.11
CA GLN A 43 -10.38 -7.06 0.23
C GLN A 43 -8.89 -6.89 0.53
N ALA A 44 -8.23 -7.92 1.08
CA ALA A 44 -6.79 -7.89 1.28
C ALA A 44 -6.05 -7.98 -0.06
N GLU A 45 -6.54 -8.80 -0.99
CA GLU A 45 -5.99 -8.90 -2.34
C GLU A 45 -6.11 -7.58 -3.11
N GLU A 46 -7.27 -6.92 -3.05
CA GLU A 46 -7.50 -5.62 -3.69
C GLU A 46 -6.57 -4.54 -3.11
N LYS A 47 -6.45 -4.48 -1.77
CA LYS A 47 -5.51 -3.56 -1.11
C LYS A 47 -4.05 -3.89 -1.41
N PHE A 48 -3.70 -5.16 -1.54
CA PHE A 48 -2.36 -5.58 -1.91
C PHE A 48 -2.01 -5.11 -3.33
N LYS A 49 -2.95 -5.24 -4.28
CA LYS A 49 -2.82 -4.71 -5.65
C LYS A 49 -2.66 -3.20 -5.65
N GLU A 50 -3.49 -2.47 -4.91
CA GLU A 50 -3.37 -1.01 -4.79
C GLU A 50 -2.04 -0.56 -4.21
N VAL A 51 -1.52 -1.28 -3.21
CA VAL A 51 -0.21 -1.01 -2.59
C VAL A 51 0.95 -1.38 -3.52
N THR A 52 0.78 -2.35 -4.43
CA THR A 52 1.82 -2.74 -5.42
C THR A 52 1.81 -1.89 -6.69
N GLU A 53 0.68 -1.27 -7.02
CA GLU A 53 0.56 -0.32 -8.13
C GLU A 53 1.01 1.11 -7.75
N ALA A 54 1.24 1.34 -6.45
CA ALA A 54 1.78 2.57 -5.85
C ALA A 54 3.31 2.60 -5.83
#